data_AF-A0A965CMA1-F1
#
_entry.id   AF-A0A965CMA1-F1
#
_cell.length_a   1.000
_cell.length_b   1.000
_cell.length_c   1.000
_cell.angle_alpha   90.00
_cell.angle_beta   90.00
_cell.angle_gamma   90.00
#
_symmetry.space_group_name_H-M   'P 1'
#
loop_
_entity.id
_entity.type
_entity.pdbx_description
1 polymer ?
#
loop_
_entity_poly.entity_id
_entity_poly.type
_entity_poly.pdbx_seq_one_letter_code
_entity_poly.pdbx_strand_id
1 'polypeptide(L)' 'MDMTTKPPPSVVIHADEVVDGIVHRRCPNCGILKPLDHFGLRNMRASDGSTVVREQSWCRPCRTTNRSRP' A
#
# COMPACT_ATOMS: atom_id res chain seq x y z
N MET A 1 27.32 11.78 21.52
CA MET A 1 26.89 10.55 20.84
C MET A 1 25.69 10.95 20.01
N ASP A 2 25.90 11.01 18.69
CA ASP A 2 24.95 11.55 17.74
C ASP A 2 23.64 10.76 17.79
N MET A 3 22.54 11.43 18.13
CA MET A 3 21.20 10.85 18.15
C MET A 3 20.81 10.57 16.70
N THR A 4 21.15 9.37 16.20
CA THR A 4 20.90 8.94 14.83
C THR A 4 19.43 9.13 14.51
N THR A 5 19.11 10.24 13.84
CA THR A 5 17.75 10.58 13.48
C THR A 5 17.38 9.60 12.37
N LYS A 6 16.58 8.58 12.71
CA LYS A 6 16.11 7.62 11.71
C LYS A 6 15.46 8.41 10.56
N PRO A 7 15.90 8.23 9.31
CA PRO A 7 15.34 8.99 8.20
C PRO A 7 13.82 8.77 8.13
N PRO A 8 13.04 9.80 7.76
CA PRO A 8 11.61 9.66 7.63
C PRO A 8 11.28 8.54 6.64
N PRO A 9 10.18 7.81 6.86
CA PRO A 9 9.83 6.74 5.95
C PRO A 9 9.53 7.30 4.56
N SER A 10 10.08 6.66 3.53
CA SER A 10 9.71 6.97 2.14
C SER A 10 8.33 6.40 1.81
N VAL A 11 7.60 7.07 0.93
CA VAL A 11 6.26 6.63 0.51
C VAL A 11 6.35 6.15 -0.93
N VAL A 12 5.93 4.91 -1.18
CA VAL A 12 5.85 4.30 -2.52
C VAL A 12 4.42 3.94 -2.81
N ILE A 13 3.86 4.48 -3.89
CA ILE A 13 2.49 4.25 -4.33
C ILE A 13 2.50 3.48 -5.65
N HIS A 14 1.82 2.33 -5.71
CA HIS A 14 1.60 1.63 -6.98
C HIS A 14 0.23 2.03 -7.54
N ALA A 15 0.25 2.82 -8.61
CA ALA A 15 -0.93 3.33 -9.30
C ALA A 15 -1.00 2.81 -10.74
N ASP A 16 -2.21 2.62 -11.23
CA ASP A 16 -2.46 2.22 -12.62
C ASP A 16 -3.05 3.39 -13.43
N GLU A 17 -3.92 4.22 -12.83
CA GLU A 17 -4.64 5.28 -13.53
C GLU A 17 -4.99 6.45 -12.59
N VAL A 18 -5.23 7.64 -13.14
CA VAL A 18 -5.79 8.79 -12.42
C VAL A 18 -7.13 9.16 -13.05
N VAL A 19 -8.21 9.09 -12.25
CA VAL A 19 -9.58 9.40 -12.69
C VAL A 19 -10.10 10.53 -11.81
N ASP A 20 -10.50 11.65 -12.42
CA ASP A 20 -10.99 12.84 -11.71
C ASP A 20 -10.04 13.36 -10.62
N GLY A 21 -8.73 13.30 -10.87
CA GLY A 21 -7.69 13.70 -9.91
C GLY A 21 -7.46 12.71 -8.78
N ILE A 22 -8.16 11.57 -8.76
CA ILE A 22 -8.01 10.50 -7.78
C ILE A 22 -7.14 9.39 -8.36
N VAL A 23 -6.09 9.02 -7.63
CA VAL A 23 -5.21 7.91 -8.01
C VAL A 23 -5.93 6.59 -7.79
N HIS A 24 -5.94 5.75 -8.82
CA HIS A 24 -6.57 4.44 -8.83
C HIS A 24 -5.55 3.34 -9.04
N ARG A 25 -5.88 2.17 -8.49
CA ARG A 25 -5.14 0.93 -8.66
C ARG A 25 -6.10 -0.22 -8.95
N ARG A 26 -5.73 -1.10 -9.87
CA ARG A 26 -6.41 -2.34 -10.15
C ARG A 26 -6.05 -3.38 -9.10
N CYS A 27 -7.05 -3.92 -8.41
CA CYS A 27 -6.81 -4.98 -7.43
C CYS A 27 -6.43 -6.28 -8.16
N PRO A 28 -5.27 -6.89 -7.89
CA PRO A 28 -4.86 -8.12 -8.58
C PRO A 28 -5.70 -9.33 -8.19
N ASN A 29 -6.48 -9.27 -7.09
CA ASN A 29 -7.36 -10.36 -6.67
C ASN A 29 -8.73 -10.34 -7.37
N CYS A 30 -9.35 -9.16 -7.55
CA CYS A 30 -10.69 -9.05 -8.16
C CYS A 30 -10.70 -8.37 -9.53
N GLY A 31 -9.57 -7.83 -10.00
CA GLY A 31 -9.43 -7.17 -11.30
C GLY A 31 -10.10 -5.80 -11.41
N ILE A 32 -10.78 -5.31 -10.37
CA ILE A 32 -11.52 -4.04 -10.39
C ILE A 32 -10.56 -2.87 -10.12
N LEU A 33 -10.66 -1.82 -10.94
CA LEU A 33 -10.00 -0.53 -10.72
C LEU A 33 -10.70 0.20 -9.56
N LYS A 34 -9.94 0.59 -8.54
CA LYS A 34 -10.48 1.27 -7.35
C LYS A 34 -9.57 2.43 -6.92
N PRO A 35 -10.13 3.45 -6.27
CA PRO A 35 -9.33 4.50 -5.65
C PRO A 35 -8.31 3.91 -4.66
N LEU A 36 -7.17 4.59 -4.49
CA LEU A 36 -6.07 4.06 -3.69
C LEU A 36 -6.42 3.89 -2.19
N ASP A 37 -7.36 4.66 -1.65
CA ASP A 37 -7.83 4.57 -0.25
C ASP A 37 -8.54 3.23 0.07
N HIS A 38 -9.06 2.54 -0.95
CA HIS A 38 -9.55 1.17 -0.88
C HIS A 38 -8.43 0.13 -0.67
N PHE A 39 -7.16 0.54 -0.79
CA PHE A 39 -5.98 -0.27 -0.48
C PHE A 39 -5.36 0.30 0.80
N GLY A 40 -5.47 -0.42 1.93
CA GLY A 40 -4.91 0.08 3.19
C GLY A 40 -3.40 0.34 3.09
N LEU A 41 -2.84 1.23 3.91
CA LEU A 41 -1.40 1.47 3.95
C LEU A 41 -0.72 0.49 4.92
N ARG A 42 0.57 0.21 4.71
CA ARG A 42 1.42 -0.52 5.66
C ARG A 42 2.86 -0.04 5.61
N ASN A 43 3.51 -0.11 6.77
CA ASN A 43 4.96 0.00 6.87
C ASN A 43 5.61 -1.31 6.40
N MET A 44 6.69 -1.19 5.65
CA MET A 44 7.61 -2.27 5.37
C MET A 44 9.03 -1.85 5.71
N ARG A 45 9.82 -2.80 6.20
CA ARG A 45 11.25 -2.60 6.39
C ARG A 45 11.94 -2.96 5.08
N ALA A 46 12.68 -2.01 4.51
CA ALA A 46 13.53 -2.26 3.35
C ALA A 46 14.83 -2.95 3.79
N SER A 47 15.54 -3.54 2.83
CA SER A 47 16.79 -4.28 3.07
C SER A 47 17.91 -3.42 3.64
N ASP A 48 17.89 -2.11 3.36
CA ASP A 48 18.81 -1.10 3.90
C ASP A 48 18.46 -0.65 5.34
N GLY A 49 17.45 -1.26 5.96
CA GLY A 49 16.98 -0.92 7.30
C GLY A 49 16.03 0.28 7.36
N SER A 50 15.79 0.96 6.23
CA SER A 50 14.83 2.05 6.12
C SER A 50 13.38 1.53 6.22
N THR A 51 12.45 2.45 6.47
CA THR A 51 11.02 2.12 6.51
C THR A 51 10.35 2.73 5.28
N VAL A 52 9.56 1.93 4.58
CA VAL A 52 8.79 2.35 3.41
C VAL A 52 7.31 2.18 3.72
N VAL A 53 6.52 3.23 3.52
CA VAL A 53 5.06 3.14 3.53
C VAL A 53 4.60 2.81 2.12
N ARG A 54 3.79 1.76 1.98
CA ARG A 54 3.12 1.45 0.71
C ARG A 54 1.71 0.94 0.91
N GLU A 55 0.90 1.04 -0.13
CA GLU A 55 -0.42 0.42 -0.12
C GLU A 55 -0.35 -1.11 -0.14
N GLN A 56 -1.41 -1.69 0.37
CA GLN A 56 -1.61 -3.13 0.47
C GLN A 56 -1.86 -3.73 -0.91
N SER A 57 -1.36 -4.95 -1.13
CA SER A 57 -1.45 -5.59 -2.46
C SER A 57 -2.88 -5.83 -2.94
N TRP A 58 -3.85 -6.02 -2.05
CA TRP A 58 -5.26 -6.29 -2.38
C TRP A 58 -6.14 -5.24 -1.73
N CYS A 59 -7.27 -4.93 -2.37
CA CYS A 59 -8.26 -4.01 -1.81
C CYS A 59 -8.87 -4.57 -0.51
N ARG A 60 -9.34 -3.67 0.37
CA ARG A 60 -9.92 -4.03 1.68
C ARG A 60 -10.96 -5.15 1.59
N PRO A 61 -11.94 -5.14 0.67
CA PRO A 61 -12.90 -6.24 0.55
C PRO A 61 -12.23 -7.61 0.33
N CYS A 62 -11.31 -7.71 -0.63
CA CYS A 62 -10.62 -8.96 -0.94
C CYS A 62 -9.73 -9.44 0.22
N ARG A 63 -9.18 -8.52 1.02
CA ARG A 63 -8.41 -8.88 2.21
C ARG A 63 -9.28 -9.40 3.34
N THR A 64 -10.50 -8.87 3.48
CA THR A 64 -11.44 -9.35 4.50
C THR A 64 -11.99 -10.73 4.11
N THR A 65 -12.34 -10.94 2.84
CA THR A 65 -12.87 -12.24 2.37
C THR A 65 -11.83 -13.35 2.35
N ASN A 66 -10.54 -13.04 2.17
CA ASN A 66 -9.47 -14.05 2.20
C ASN A 66 -9.06 -14.50 3.61
N ARG A 67 -9.63 -13.91 4.68
CA ARG A 67 -9.42 -14.39 6.06
C ARG A 67 -10.40 -15.49 6.48
N SER A 68 -11.33 -15.86 5.59
CA SER A 68 -12.40 -16.83 5.85
C SER A 68 -12.07 -18.26 5.39
N ARG A 69 -10.80 -18.57 5.09
CA ARG A 69 -10.38 -19.92 4.72
C ARG A 69 -9.88 -20.64 5.98
N PRO A 70 -10.43 -21.82 6.33
CA PRO A 70 -10.16 -22.52 7.59
C PRO A 70 -8.69 -22.89 7.77
#